data_AF-F9N4W7-F1
#
_entry.id   AF-F9N4W7-F1
#
_cell.length_a   1.000
_cell.length_b   1.000
_cell.length_c   1.000
_cell.angle_alpha   90.00
_cell.angle_beta   90.00
_cell.angle_gamma   90.00
#
_symmetry.space_group_name_H-M   'P 1'
#
loop_
_entity.id
_entity.type
_entity.pdbx_description
1 polymer ?
#
loop_
_entity_poly.entity_id
_entity_poly.type
_entity_poly.pdbx_seq_one_letter_code
_entity_poly.pdbx_strand_id
1 'polypeptide(L)'
;MSKVKKDTIEAKGFAIPIYTEDFKNDYISLTDIARYKNVHEPKDVVKNWLRVRDTIEFLGLWETIHNPNFKGVEFDSFRKEAGTNAFTLSPQRWTENTNAIGIVSKSGRGGGTFADPDIAMELASWISAEFKLYLIQDYKRLKLDENSKLSLGWNLNREISKINYKIHTDAIKEYLLKDLTNEQLFYKYASKADMLDVDLSNKRVK
;
A
#
# COMPACT_ATOMS: atom_id res chain seq x y z
N MET A 1 4.37 1.70 -17.70
CA MET A 1 5.37 1.92 -16.63
C MET A 1 4.60 2.18 -15.34
N SER A 2 4.65 1.27 -14.37
CA SER A 2 4.04 1.49 -13.06
C SER A 2 4.69 2.72 -12.41
N LYS A 3 3.89 3.65 -11.89
CA LYS A 3 4.41 4.80 -11.14
C LYS A 3 4.86 4.27 -9.79
N VAL A 4 6.17 4.03 -9.64
CA VAL A 4 6.77 3.69 -8.34
C VAL A 4 6.61 4.88 -7.41
N LYS A 5 5.79 4.74 -6.37
CA LYS A 5 5.70 5.73 -5.29
C LYS A 5 6.85 5.46 -4.32
N LYS A 6 7.56 6.52 -3.91
CA LYS A 6 8.65 6.43 -2.94
C LYS A 6 8.33 7.35 -1.78
N ASP A 7 8.36 6.81 -0.58
CA ASP A 7 8.20 7.54 0.67
C ASP A 7 9.37 7.17 1.61
N THR A 8 9.45 7.80 2.78
CA THR A 8 10.56 7.57 3.73
C THR A 8 10.01 7.57 5.15
N ILE A 9 10.43 6.59 5.95
CA ILE A 9 10.19 6.51 7.40
C ILE A 9 11.41 7.07 8.14
N GLU A 10 11.21 7.84 9.19
CA GLU A 10 12.27 8.41 10.02
C GLU A 10 12.36 7.72 11.40
N ALA A 11 12.76 6.45 11.44
CA ALA A 11 12.86 5.72 12.70
C ALA A 11 14.15 6.10 13.46
N LYS A 12 14.02 6.79 14.60
CA LYS A 12 15.14 7.13 15.51
C LYS A 12 16.31 7.84 14.79
N GLY A 13 15.99 8.75 13.88
CA GLY A 13 16.99 9.51 13.10
C GLY A 13 17.56 8.77 11.89
N PHE A 14 17.07 7.57 11.57
CA PHE A 14 17.40 6.85 10.34
C PHE A 14 16.29 7.03 9.30
N ALA A 15 16.66 7.51 8.12
CA ALA A 15 15.79 7.57 6.96
C ALA A 15 15.74 6.21 6.25
N ILE A 16 14.57 5.56 6.31
CA ILE A 16 14.34 4.23 5.75
C ILE A 16 13.42 4.39 4.54
N PRO A 17 13.90 4.12 3.32
CA PRO A 17 13.08 4.25 2.13
C PRO A 17 12.01 3.16 2.07
N ILE A 18 10.81 3.59 1.70
CA ILE A 18 9.69 2.75 1.31
C ILE A 18 9.41 2.98 -0.17
N TYR A 19 9.11 1.91 -0.88
CA TYR A 19 8.50 2.04 -2.20
C TYR A 19 7.28 1.15 -2.34
N THR A 20 6.36 1.56 -3.21
CA THR A 20 5.20 0.77 -3.64
C THR A 20 5.25 0.68 -5.17
N GLU A 21 4.96 -0.49 -5.75
CA GLU A 21 4.91 -0.67 -7.21
C GLU A 21 3.47 -0.69 -7.76
N ASP A 22 2.50 -1.13 -6.94
CA ASP A 22 1.11 -1.37 -7.33
C ASP A 22 0.08 -0.69 -6.41
N PHE A 23 0.53 0.20 -5.53
CA PHE A 23 -0.24 0.86 -4.47
C PHE A 23 -0.93 -0.10 -3.48
N LYS A 24 -0.54 -1.38 -3.49
CA LYS A 24 -1.05 -2.41 -2.58
C LYS A 24 0.06 -2.98 -1.70
N ASN A 25 1.21 -3.26 -2.30
CA ASN A 25 2.33 -3.92 -1.66
C ASN A 25 3.47 -2.92 -1.47
N ASP A 26 3.70 -2.55 -0.21
CA ASP A 26 4.83 -1.72 0.16
C ASP A 26 6.07 -2.56 0.41
N TYR A 27 7.22 -1.97 0.18
CA TYR A 27 8.52 -2.59 0.40
C TYR A 27 9.41 -1.63 1.19
N ILE A 28 9.83 -2.07 2.37
CA ILE A 28 10.70 -1.34 3.28
C ILE A 28 12.14 -1.84 3.12
N SER A 29 13.11 -0.94 3.08
CA SER A 29 14.53 -1.33 2.97
C SER A 29 15.03 -2.03 4.23
N LEU A 30 15.29 -3.34 4.12
CA LEU A 30 15.97 -4.14 5.12
C LEU A 30 17.40 -3.67 5.33
N THR A 31 18.07 -3.24 4.25
CA THR A 31 19.45 -2.75 4.35
C THR A 31 19.56 -1.43 5.13
N ASP A 32 18.56 -0.55 5.04
CA ASP A 32 18.53 0.69 5.85
C ASP A 32 18.17 0.40 7.30
N ILE A 33 17.23 -0.52 7.55
CA ILE A 33 16.96 -1.02 8.90
C ILE A 33 18.23 -1.62 9.53
N ALA A 34 18.97 -2.44 8.77
CA ALA A 34 20.20 -3.06 9.20
C ALA A 34 21.33 -2.07 9.52
N ARG A 35 21.35 -0.87 8.91
CA ARG A 35 22.33 0.18 9.23
C ARG A 35 22.26 0.63 10.69
N TYR A 36 21.09 0.50 11.33
CA TYR A 36 20.95 0.76 12.77
C TYR A 36 21.86 -0.15 13.60
N LYS A 37 22.10 -1.40 13.16
CA LYS A 37 22.97 -2.36 13.85
C LYS A 37 24.42 -2.27 13.39
N ASN A 38 24.64 -2.15 12.08
CA ASN A 38 25.98 -2.04 11.50
C ASN A 38 25.94 -1.10 10.29
N VAL A 39 26.54 0.09 10.46
CA VAL A 39 26.57 1.13 9.44
C VAL A 39 27.48 0.73 8.27
N HIS A 40 28.56 0.00 8.53
CA HIS A 40 29.56 -0.35 7.53
C HIS A 40 29.13 -1.54 6.67
N GLU A 41 28.60 -2.59 7.29
CA GLU A 41 28.23 -3.85 6.61
C GLU A 41 26.76 -4.26 6.86
N PRO A 42 25.77 -3.44 6.45
CA PRO A 42 24.36 -3.73 6.68
C PRO A 42 23.86 -4.96 5.92
N LYS A 43 24.49 -5.30 4.78
CA LYS A 43 24.14 -6.50 4.01
C LYS A 43 24.45 -7.78 4.79
N ASP A 44 25.52 -7.79 5.56
CA ASP A 44 25.90 -8.96 6.35
C ASP A 44 25.02 -9.13 7.58
N VAL A 45 24.46 -8.04 8.13
CA VAL A 45 23.41 -8.11 9.15
C VAL A 45 22.17 -8.84 8.59
N VAL A 46 21.71 -8.48 7.38
CA VAL A 46 20.58 -9.17 6.73
C VAL A 46 20.90 -10.64 6.44
N LYS A 47 22.11 -10.96 5.96
CA LYS A 47 22.53 -12.37 5.78
C LYS A 47 22.54 -13.14 7.10
N ASN A 48 23.05 -12.55 8.18
CA ASN A 48 23.10 -13.18 9.49
C ASN A 48 21.69 -13.43 10.05
N TRP A 49 20.78 -12.49 9.86
CA TRP A 49 19.37 -12.68 10.18
C TRP A 49 18.76 -13.87 9.43
N LEU A 50 19.03 -13.98 8.12
CA LEU A 50 18.59 -15.13 7.30
C LEU A 50 19.26 -16.48 7.65
N ARG A 51 20.19 -16.54 8.60
CA ARG A 51 20.73 -17.83 9.10
C ARG A 51 19.89 -18.40 10.24
N VAL A 52 19.09 -17.56 10.89
CA VAL A 52 18.30 -17.93 12.07
C VAL A 52 17.14 -18.81 11.64
N ARG A 53 16.97 -19.96 12.31
CA ARG A 53 15.92 -20.92 12.00
C ARG A 53 14.52 -20.32 12.12
N ASP A 54 14.25 -19.64 13.23
CA ASP A 54 12.95 -18.99 13.46
C ASP A 54 12.62 -17.96 12.38
N THR A 55 13.62 -17.23 11.88
CA THR A 55 13.46 -16.31 10.76
C THR A 55 13.08 -17.03 9.47
N ILE A 56 13.75 -18.15 9.14
CA ILE A 56 13.40 -18.95 7.95
C ILE A 56 11.98 -19.52 8.07
N GLU A 57 11.60 -20.01 9.26
CA GLU A 57 10.25 -20.51 9.50
C GLU A 57 9.19 -19.40 9.36
N PHE A 58 9.45 -18.22 9.92
CA PHE A 58 8.59 -17.04 9.77
C PHE A 58 8.42 -16.64 8.30
N LEU A 59 9.53 -16.52 7.56
CA LEU A 59 9.50 -16.16 6.14
C LEU A 59 8.72 -17.20 5.32
N GLY A 60 8.95 -18.49 5.56
CA GLY A 60 8.20 -19.55 4.88
C GLY A 60 6.71 -19.53 5.18
N LEU A 61 6.31 -19.22 6.41
CA LEU A 61 4.91 -19.07 6.78
C LEU A 61 4.27 -17.87 6.07
N TRP A 62 4.95 -16.72 6.09
CA TRP A 62 4.47 -15.51 5.42
C TRP A 62 4.27 -15.78 3.91
N GLU A 63 5.24 -16.42 3.26
CA GLU A 63 5.14 -16.76 1.83
C GLU A 63 4.01 -17.77 1.57
N THR A 64 3.84 -18.79 2.40
CA THR A 64 2.75 -19.77 2.23
C THR A 64 1.37 -19.10 2.27
N ILE A 65 1.21 -18.05 3.07
CA ILE A 65 -0.06 -17.32 3.20
C ILE A 65 -0.30 -16.37 2.02
N HIS A 66 0.76 -15.69 1.54
CA HIS A 66 0.61 -14.56 0.61
C HIS A 66 1.04 -14.88 -0.84
N ASN A 67 1.71 -16.01 -1.07
CA ASN A 67 2.32 -16.36 -2.36
C ASN A 67 1.91 -17.76 -2.84
N PRO A 68 0.90 -17.85 -3.73
CA PRO A 68 0.47 -19.12 -4.31
C PRO A 68 1.54 -19.86 -5.12
N ASN A 69 2.58 -19.15 -5.58
CA ASN A 69 3.65 -19.71 -6.41
C ASN A 69 4.90 -20.09 -5.59
N PHE A 70 4.81 -20.06 -4.25
CA PHE A 70 5.91 -20.39 -3.35
C PHE A 70 6.30 -21.86 -3.46
N LYS A 71 7.61 -22.11 -3.59
CA LYS A 71 8.16 -23.46 -3.74
C LYS A 71 8.48 -24.08 -2.40
N GLY A 72 7.52 -24.83 -1.86
CA GLY A 72 7.61 -25.47 -0.54
C GLY A 72 8.72 -26.52 -0.40
N VAL A 73 9.10 -27.22 -1.48
CA VAL A 73 10.12 -28.29 -1.43
C VAL A 73 11.53 -27.70 -1.23
N GLU A 74 11.84 -26.64 -1.98
CA GLU A 74 13.08 -25.89 -1.87
C GLU A 74 13.15 -25.17 -0.51
N PHE A 75 12.03 -24.61 -0.06
CA PHE A 75 11.91 -24.06 1.29
C PHE A 75 12.21 -25.10 2.38
N ASP A 76 11.66 -26.31 2.28
CA ASP A 76 11.89 -27.37 3.27
C ASP A 76 13.38 -27.73 3.41
N SER A 77 14.14 -27.64 2.32
CA SER A 77 15.59 -27.86 2.34
C SER A 77 16.28 -26.76 3.15
N PHE A 78 15.95 -25.48 2.89
CA PHE A 78 16.47 -24.37 3.69
C PHE A 78 16.07 -24.44 5.16
N ARG A 79 14.82 -24.80 5.47
CA ARG A 79 14.32 -24.94 6.84
C ARG A 79 15.10 -26.00 7.63
N LYS A 80 15.46 -27.12 6.99
CA LYS A 80 16.24 -28.21 7.62
C LYS A 80 17.68 -27.81 7.90
N GLU A 81 18.30 -27.02 7.03
CA GLU A 81 19.69 -26.58 7.18
C GLU A 81 19.85 -25.34 8.07
N ALA A 82 18.78 -24.54 8.23
CA ALA A 82 18.80 -23.30 8.99
C ALA A 82 19.21 -23.50 10.45
N GLY A 83 19.98 -22.55 10.98
CA GLY A 83 20.56 -22.61 12.33
C GLY A 83 21.85 -23.43 12.44
N THR A 84 22.29 -24.15 11.40
CA THR A 84 23.61 -24.79 11.43
C THR A 84 24.72 -23.77 11.20
N ASN A 85 25.91 -24.02 11.77
CA ASN A 85 27.05 -23.10 11.62
C ASN A 85 27.48 -22.91 10.16
N ALA A 86 27.36 -23.96 9.34
CA ALA A 86 27.71 -23.93 7.92
C ALA A 86 26.63 -23.27 7.04
N PHE A 87 25.41 -23.08 7.56
CA PHE A 87 24.32 -22.53 6.77
C PHE A 87 24.53 -21.05 6.48
N THR A 88 24.44 -20.71 5.19
CA THR A 88 24.49 -19.33 4.69
C THR A 88 23.44 -19.14 3.62
N LEU A 89 22.61 -18.12 3.77
CA LEU A 89 21.56 -17.76 2.83
C LEU A 89 21.64 -16.27 2.51
N SER A 90 21.57 -15.94 1.23
CA SER A 90 21.44 -14.54 0.77
C SER A 90 19.98 -14.27 0.37
N PRO A 91 19.51 -13.01 0.46
CA PRO A 91 18.18 -12.64 -0.01
C PRO A 91 17.91 -13.08 -1.45
N GLN A 92 18.91 -12.95 -2.33
CA GLN A 92 18.81 -13.34 -3.72
C GLN A 92 18.66 -14.87 -3.90
N ARG A 93 19.48 -15.66 -3.18
CA ARG A 93 19.37 -17.13 -3.20
C ARG A 93 18.03 -17.60 -2.65
N TRP A 94 17.50 -16.93 -1.63
CA TRP A 94 16.16 -17.19 -1.12
C TRP A 94 15.11 -17.00 -2.22
N THR A 95 15.05 -15.81 -2.82
CA THR A 95 14.04 -15.47 -3.84
C THR A 95 14.11 -16.35 -5.09
N GLU A 96 15.32 -16.62 -5.59
CA GLU A 96 15.50 -17.40 -6.82
C GLU A 96 15.11 -18.88 -6.64
N ASN A 97 15.39 -19.46 -5.46
CA ASN A 97 15.11 -20.86 -5.20
C ASN A 97 13.67 -21.11 -4.78
N THR A 98 13.07 -20.21 -4.00
CA THR A 98 11.72 -20.43 -3.43
C THR A 98 10.59 -19.70 -4.17
N ASN A 99 10.91 -18.88 -5.16
CA ASN A 99 9.96 -17.93 -5.77
C ASN A 99 9.32 -16.97 -4.74
N ALA A 100 10.01 -16.69 -3.63
CA ALA A 100 9.53 -15.76 -2.61
C ALA A 100 9.28 -14.35 -3.17
N ILE A 101 8.19 -13.72 -2.73
CA ILE A 101 7.81 -12.35 -3.12
C ILE A 101 7.97 -11.35 -1.98
N GLY A 102 8.00 -11.81 -0.73
CA GLY A 102 8.06 -10.98 0.47
C GLY A 102 9.42 -10.31 0.67
N ILE A 103 10.49 -10.81 0.03
CA ILE A 103 11.80 -10.18 -0.01
C ILE A 103 12.15 -9.89 -1.47
N VAL A 104 12.72 -8.72 -1.74
CA VAL A 104 13.18 -8.32 -3.06
C VAL A 104 14.60 -7.77 -2.95
N SER A 105 15.53 -8.37 -3.70
CA SER A 105 16.92 -7.90 -3.79
C SER A 105 17.14 -7.18 -5.12
N LYS A 106 17.44 -5.88 -5.08
CA LYS A 106 17.72 -5.07 -6.26
C LYS A 106 19.22 -4.74 -6.34
N SER A 107 19.82 -4.99 -7.49
CA SER A 107 21.21 -4.61 -7.80
C SER A 107 21.28 -3.23 -8.47
N GLY A 108 22.41 -2.53 -8.36
CA GLY A 108 22.65 -1.25 -9.03
C GLY A 108 22.49 0.00 -8.17
N ARG A 109 22.35 1.18 -8.80
CA ARG A 109 22.25 2.48 -8.12
C ARG A 109 20.89 2.61 -7.42
N GLY A 110 20.90 2.74 -6.09
CA GLY A 110 19.69 2.63 -5.27
C GLY A 110 19.26 1.18 -5.03
N GLY A 111 20.16 0.22 -5.28
CA GLY A 111 19.97 -1.18 -4.92
C GLY A 111 20.01 -1.39 -3.41
N GLY A 112 19.60 -2.58 -3.00
CA GLY A 112 19.38 -2.93 -1.60
C GLY A 112 18.47 -4.15 -1.50
N THR A 113 18.28 -4.60 -0.26
CA THR A 113 17.29 -5.64 0.04
C THR A 113 16.09 -4.95 0.66
N PHE A 114 14.92 -5.20 0.10
CA PHE A 114 13.65 -4.70 0.57
C PHE A 114 12.75 -5.86 0.93
N ALA A 115 11.77 -5.62 1.77
CA ALA A 115 10.79 -6.63 2.12
C ALA A 115 9.44 -6.02 2.45
N ASP A 116 8.42 -6.85 2.43
CA ASP A 116 7.09 -6.55 2.96
C ASP A 116 7.19 -5.94 4.38
N PRO A 117 6.27 -5.05 4.78
CA PRO A 117 6.30 -4.41 6.09
C PRO A 117 6.35 -5.40 7.25
N ASP A 118 5.61 -6.51 7.22
CA ASP A 118 5.61 -7.49 8.30
C ASP A 118 6.99 -8.15 8.44
N ILE A 119 7.61 -8.49 7.32
CA ILE A 119 8.95 -9.05 7.25
C ILE A 119 10.00 -8.04 7.72
N ALA A 120 9.86 -6.77 7.33
CA ALA A 120 10.75 -5.70 7.76
C ALA A 120 10.66 -5.44 9.27
N MET A 121 9.45 -5.51 9.84
CA MET A 121 9.24 -5.41 11.29
C MET A 121 9.85 -6.60 12.04
N GLU A 122 9.90 -7.78 11.43
CA GLU A 122 10.56 -8.94 12.01
C GLU A 122 12.08 -8.77 12.07
N LEU A 123 12.70 -8.26 11.00
CA LEU A 123 14.12 -7.88 11.04
C LEU A 123 14.37 -6.81 12.13
N ALA A 124 13.51 -5.79 12.21
CA ALA A 124 13.64 -4.76 13.24
C ALA A 124 13.54 -5.35 14.66
N SER A 125 12.64 -6.33 14.86
CA SER A 125 12.50 -7.09 16.10
C SER A 125 13.79 -7.80 16.50
N TRP A 126 14.41 -8.47 15.53
CA TRP A 126 15.66 -9.18 15.72
C TRP A 126 16.83 -8.24 16.04
N ILE A 127 16.82 -7.03 15.47
CA ILE A 127 17.85 -6.01 15.71
C ILE A 127 17.68 -5.35 17.10
N SER A 128 16.49 -4.84 17.40
CA SER A 128 16.18 -4.10 18.63
C SER A 128 14.68 -3.87 18.80
N ALA A 129 14.13 -4.29 19.94
CA ALA A 129 12.73 -4.04 20.31
C ALA A 129 12.38 -2.54 20.32
N GLU A 130 13.29 -1.68 20.80
CA GLU A 130 13.10 -0.23 20.80
C GLU A 130 12.98 0.32 19.37
N PHE A 131 13.91 -0.07 18.49
CA PHE A 131 13.90 0.38 17.09
C PHE A 131 12.64 -0.09 16.35
N LYS A 132 12.19 -1.32 16.61
CA LYS A 132 10.93 -1.86 16.07
C LYS A 132 9.74 -0.97 16.44
N LEU A 133 9.63 -0.50 17.69
CA LEU A 133 8.52 0.35 18.11
C LEU A 133 8.50 1.69 17.36
N TYR A 134 9.65 2.33 17.17
CA TYR A 134 9.76 3.54 16.36
C TYR A 134 9.35 3.30 14.90
N LEU A 135 9.83 2.20 14.31
CA LEU A 135 9.50 1.83 12.93
C LEU A 135 7.98 1.59 12.76
N ILE A 136 7.35 0.88 13.70
CA ILE A 136 5.89 0.65 13.70
C ILE A 136 5.13 1.97 13.81
N GLN A 137 5.54 2.84 14.73
CA GLN A 137 4.87 4.12 14.96
C GLN A 137 4.88 5.00 13.71
N ASP A 138 6.05 5.13 13.08
CA ASP A 138 6.19 5.98 11.90
C ASP A 138 5.55 5.38 10.66
N TYR A 139 5.62 4.06 10.48
CA TYR A 139 4.89 3.39 9.39
C TYR A 139 3.37 3.61 9.51
N LYS A 140 2.82 3.50 10.73
CA LYS A 140 1.41 3.81 11.00
C LYS A 140 1.07 5.27 10.70
N ARG A 141 1.93 6.21 11.11
CA ARG A 141 1.75 7.65 10.80
C ARG A 141 1.71 7.88 9.29
N LEU A 142 2.66 7.31 8.56
CA LEU A 142 2.74 7.41 7.10
C LEU A 142 1.44 6.90 6.44
N LYS A 143 0.93 5.75 6.88
CA LYS A 143 -0.33 5.18 6.36
C LYS A 143 -1.56 6.03 6.68
N LEU A 144 -1.61 6.63 7.87
CA LEU A 144 -2.68 7.57 8.22
C LEU A 144 -2.65 8.82 7.35
N ASP A 145 -1.46 9.36 7.08
CA ASP A 145 -1.29 10.54 6.24
C ASP A 145 -1.62 10.26 4.77
N GLU A 146 -1.33 9.06 4.26
CA GLU A 146 -1.77 8.63 2.94
C GLU A 146 -3.30 8.55 2.85
N ASN A 147 -3.94 7.91 3.82
CA ASN A 147 -5.41 7.80 3.86
C ASN A 147 -6.08 9.17 4.01
N SER A 148 -5.52 10.07 4.82
CA SER A 148 -6.07 11.41 5.00
C SER A 148 -6.00 12.21 3.69
N LYS A 149 -4.86 12.19 2.98
CA LYS A 149 -4.71 12.83 1.65
C LYS A 149 -5.69 12.29 0.63
N LEU A 150 -5.90 10.98 0.58
CA LEU A 150 -6.89 10.35 -0.32
C LEU A 150 -8.32 10.82 -0.01
N SER A 151 -8.68 10.88 1.28
CA SER A 151 -10.01 11.34 1.70
C SER A 151 -10.25 12.82 1.40
N LEU A 152 -9.21 13.65 1.51
CA LEU A 152 -9.31 15.10 1.32
C LEU A 152 -9.53 15.44 -0.16
N GLY A 153 -8.83 14.76 -1.08
CA GLY A 153 -9.08 14.90 -2.51
C GLY A 153 -10.49 14.47 -2.91
N TRP A 154 -10.99 13.37 -2.35
CA TRP A 154 -12.36 12.91 -2.61
C TRP A 154 -13.41 13.91 -2.11
N ASN A 155 -13.24 14.42 -0.89
CA ASN A 155 -14.13 15.43 -0.32
C ASN A 155 -14.09 16.74 -1.12
N LEU A 156 -12.91 17.20 -1.54
CA LEU A 156 -12.77 18.41 -2.35
C LEU A 156 -13.50 18.29 -3.69
N ASN A 157 -13.33 17.18 -4.40
CA ASN A 157 -14.02 16.93 -5.67
C ASN A 157 -15.54 16.96 -5.47
N ARG A 158 -16.04 16.35 -4.39
CA ARG A 158 -17.47 16.35 -4.06
C ARG A 158 -18.00 17.76 -3.79
N GLU A 159 -17.26 18.58 -3.04
CA GLU A 159 -17.66 19.96 -2.78
C GLU A 159 -17.60 20.84 -4.05
N ILE A 160 -16.57 20.69 -4.90
CA ILE A 160 -16.51 21.37 -6.20
C ILE A 160 -17.68 20.98 -7.09
N SER A 161 -18.03 19.69 -7.16
CA SER A 161 -19.20 19.23 -7.93
C SER A 161 -20.49 19.88 -7.41
N LYS A 162 -20.72 19.91 -6.09
CA LYS A 162 -21.90 20.57 -5.50
C LYS A 162 -21.96 22.05 -5.86
N ILE A 163 -20.84 22.76 -5.75
CA ILE A 163 -20.73 24.17 -6.10
C ILE A 163 -21.04 24.37 -7.59
N ASN A 164 -20.47 23.56 -8.47
CA ASN A 164 -20.76 23.62 -9.91
C ASN A 164 -22.24 23.38 -10.22
N TYR A 165 -22.84 22.35 -9.64
CA TYR A 165 -24.28 22.10 -9.79
C TYR A 165 -25.12 23.29 -9.35
N LYS A 166 -24.77 23.91 -8.22
CA LYS A 166 -25.45 25.10 -7.71
C LYS A 166 -25.29 26.29 -8.66
N ILE A 167 -24.06 26.59 -9.08
CA ILE A 167 -23.77 27.69 -10.03
C ILE A 167 -24.56 27.48 -11.34
N HIS A 168 -24.54 26.27 -11.91
CA HIS A 168 -25.30 25.97 -13.13
C HIS A 168 -26.81 26.11 -12.93
N THR A 169 -27.33 25.64 -11.79
CA THR A 169 -28.77 25.75 -11.47
C THR A 169 -29.19 27.21 -11.29
N ASP A 170 -28.38 27.99 -10.57
CA ASP A 170 -28.64 29.41 -10.32
C ASP A 170 -28.55 30.22 -11.62
N ALA A 171 -27.55 29.95 -12.47
CA ALA A 171 -27.44 30.57 -13.80
C ALA A 171 -28.63 30.22 -14.72
N ILE A 172 -29.12 28.97 -14.70
CA ILE A 172 -30.32 28.59 -15.45
C ILE A 172 -31.53 29.38 -14.92
N LYS A 173 -31.73 29.43 -13.60
CA LYS A 173 -32.83 30.19 -13.00
C LYS A 173 -32.76 31.68 -13.33
N GLU A 174 -31.57 32.27 -13.28
CA GLU A 174 -31.40 33.70 -13.41
C GLU A 174 -31.41 34.18 -14.86
N TYR A 175 -30.85 33.42 -15.80
CA TYR A 175 -30.70 33.86 -17.19
C TYR A 175 -31.61 33.14 -18.18
N LEU A 176 -32.00 31.89 -17.92
CA LEU A 176 -32.84 31.09 -18.83
C LEU A 176 -34.32 31.10 -18.44
N LEU A 177 -34.64 31.34 -17.16
CA LEU A 177 -36.02 31.26 -16.64
C LEU A 177 -36.69 32.59 -16.34
N LYS A 178 -35.93 33.69 -16.37
CA LYS A 178 -36.44 35.03 -16.03
C LYS A 178 -37.52 35.54 -16.99
N ASP A 179 -37.53 35.03 -18.23
CA ASP A 179 -38.44 35.46 -19.30
C ASP A 179 -39.59 34.47 -19.59
N LEU A 180 -39.74 33.41 -18.78
CA LEU A 180 -40.80 32.39 -18.95
C LEU A 180 -41.97 32.68 -17.98
N THR A 181 -43.21 32.67 -18.48
CA THR A 181 -44.41 32.76 -17.62
C THR A 181 -44.56 31.49 -16.76
N ASN A 182 -45.24 31.60 -15.61
CA ASN A 182 -45.45 30.48 -14.68
C ASN A 182 -46.03 29.22 -15.35
N GLU A 183 -46.88 29.38 -16.37
CA GLU A 183 -47.41 28.26 -17.17
C GLU A 183 -46.34 27.61 -18.06
N GLN A 184 -45.42 28.36 -18.65
CA GLN A 184 -44.34 27.83 -19.48
C GLN A 184 -43.26 27.11 -18.67
N LEU A 185 -43.03 27.53 -17.42
CA LEU A 185 -42.18 26.83 -16.47
C LEU A 185 -42.74 25.45 -16.11
N PHE A 186 -44.05 25.35 -15.95
CA PHE A 186 -44.74 24.08 -15.65
C PHE A 186 -44.58 23.05 -16.77
N TYR A 187 -44.70 23.46 -18.04
CA TYR A 187 -44.51 22.58 -19.19
C TYR A 187 -43.04 22.18 -19.45
N LYS A 188 -42.06 23.02 -19.09
CA LYS A 188 -40.63 22.79 -19.36
C LYS A 188 -39.90 22.01 -18.25
N TYR A 189 -40.44 22.02 -17.02
CA TYR A 189 -39.89 21.37 -15.83
C TYR A 189 -40.70 20.19 -15.29
N ALA A 190 -41.60 19.60 -16.08
CA ALA A 190 -42.01 18.22 -15.83
C ALA A 190 -40.74 17.37 -15.82
N SER A 191 -40.22 17.08 -14.64
CA SER A 191 -38.86 16.57 -14.54
C SER A 191 -38.84 15.17 -15.13
N LYS A 192 -37.71 14.80 -15.73
CA LYS A 192 -37.50 13.43 -16.24
C LYS A 192 -37.69 12.38 -15.12
N ALA A 193 -37.59 12.80 -13.85
CA ALA A 193 -37.88 11.98 -12.67
C ALA A 193 -39.39 11.88 -12.39
N ASP A 194 -40.17 12.96 -12.54
CA ASP A 194 -41.63 12.92 -12.38
C ASP A 194 -42.31 12.10 -13.49
N MET A 195 -41.81 12.16 -14.72
CA MET A 195 -42.26 11.27 -15.79
C MET A 195 -41.89 9.80 -15.52
N LEU A 196 -40.74 9.52 -14.90
CA LEU A 196 -40.33 8.17 -14.53
C LEU A 196 -41.18 7.57 -13.41
N ASP A 197 -41.59 8.38 -12.43
CA ASP A 197 -42.43 7.94 -11.30
C ASP A 197 -43.88 7.67 -11.74
N VAL A 198 -44.39 8.45 -12.70
CA VAL A 198 -45.70 8.19 -13.35
C VAL A 198 -45.65 6.94 -14.23
N ASP A 199 -44.55 6.70 -14.93
CA ASP A 199 -44.39 5.51 -15.79
C ASP A 199 -44.15 4.21 -14.98
N LEU A 200 -43.51 4.32 -13.81
CA LEU A 200 -43.35 3.22 -12.85
C LEU A 200 -44.64 2.90 -12.07
N SER A 201 -45.45 3.91 -11.75
CA SER A 201 -46.74 3.71 -11.06
C SER A 201 -47.83 3.14 -11.98
N ASN A 202 -47.86 3.52 -13.26
CA ASN A 202 -48.78 2.93 -14.25
C ASN A 202 -48.43 1.47 -14.63
N LYS A 203 -47.18 1.02 -14.42
CA LYS A 203 -46.77 -0.38 -14.62
C LYS A 203 -47.09 -1.31 -13.44
N ARG A 204 -47.45 -0.78 -12.27
CA ARG A 204 -47.86 -1.58 -11.10
C ARG A 204 -49.36 -1.88 -11.04
N VAL A 205 -50.15 -1.30 -11.94
CA VAL A 205 -51.58 -1.60 -12.09
C VAL A 205 -51.79 -2.28 -13.44
N LYS A 206 -51.34 -3.53 -13.54
CA LYS A 206 -51.80 -4.53 -14.51
C LYS A 206 -51.50 -5.93 -13.99
#